data_AF-A0A814G366-F1
#
_entry.id   AF-A0A814G366-F1
#
_cell.length_a   1.000
_cell.length_b   1.000
_cell.length_c   1.000
_cell.angle_alpha   90.00
_cell.angle_beta   90.00
_cell.angle_gamma   90.00
#
_symmetry.space_group_name_H-M   'P 1'
#
loop_
_entity.id
_entity.type
_entity.pdbx_description
1 polymer ?
#
loop_
_entity_poly.entity_id
_entity_poly.type
_entity_poly.pdbx_seq_one_letter_code
_entity_poly.pdbx_strand_id
1 'polypeptide(L)'
;MFAIVFISFLSLFYLLFVSKLSSCSSLLNTAQLLFKMTLIKCDASEMTEANAFLGPFCFTLFIFLVVFVCLSLKKLNQTEIQEERDCRMRSQYFDPIQNFPDRIDQLLEAFDRIYVDQQAELLRLKKAGV
;
A
#
# COMPACT_ATOMS: atom_id res chain seq x y z
N MET A 1 -13.25 7.51 9.23
CA MET A 1 -12.56 8.22 10.34
C MET A 1 -12.03 9.57 9.88
N PHE A 2 -11.20 9.64 8.83
CA PHE A 2 -10.73 10.90 8.24
C PHE A 2 -11.84 11.93 7.99
N ALA A 3 -12.90 11.57 7.26
CA ALA A 3 -13.96 12.51 6.91
C ALA A 3 -14.69 13.12 8.13
N ILE A 4 -14.89 12.35 9.20
CA ILE A 4 -15.55 12.84 10.42
C ILE A 4 -14.66 13.84 11.15
N VAL A 5 -13.37 13.51 11.31
CA VAL A 5 -12.38 14.41 11.92
C VAL A 5 -12.24 15.68 11.08
N PHE A 6 -12.15 15.54 9.76
CA PHE A 6 -12.07 16.67 8.83
C PHE A 6 -13.30 17.59 8.93
N ILE A 7 -14.51 17.03 8.93
CA ILE A 7 -15.75 17.81 9.07
C ILE A 7 -15.81 18.52 10.44
N SER A 8 -15.32 17.88 11.52
CA SER A 8 -15.24 18.51 12.84
C SER A 8 -14.27 19.70 12.87
N PHE A 9 -13.13 19.62 12.18
CA PHE A 9 -12.23 20.76 12.04
C PHE A 9 -12.80 21.83 11.13
N LEU A 10 -13.47 21.43 10.06
CA LEU A 10 -14.13 22.33 9.13
C LEU A 10 -15.21 23.17 9.83
N SER A 11 -16.03 22.56 10.69
CA SER A 11 -17.01 23.30 11.50
C SER A 11 -16.36 24.17 12.58
N LEU A 12 -15.31 23.69 13.24
CA LEU A 12 -14.55 24.46 14.23
C LEU A 12 -13.94 25.73 13.61
N PHE A 13 -13.25 25.58 12.48
CA PHE A 13 -12.66 26.70 11.73
C PHE A 13 -13.72 27.64 11.19
N TYR A 14 -14.82 27.10 10.67
CA TYR A 14 -15.93 27.93 10.20
C TYR A 14 -16.46 28.81 11.34
N LEU A 15 -16.79 28.23 12.50
CA LEU A 15 -17.32 29.00 13.63
C LEU A 15 -16.32 30.01 14.20
N LEU A 16 -15.03 29.67 14.25
CA LEU A 16 -14.00 30.57 14.79
C LEU A 16 -13.66 31.74 13.88
N PHE A 17 -13.71 31.53 12.57
CA PHE A 17 -13.17 32.47 11.60
C PHE A 17 -14.20 33.05 10.62
N VAL A 18 -15.47 32.64 10.67
CA VAL A 18 -16.55 33.17 9.81
C VAL A 18 -16.64 34.69 9.84
N SER A 19 -16.41 35.30 11.00
CA SER A 19 -16.50 36.75 11.20
C SER A 19 -15.18 37.51 10.99
N LYS A 20 -14.06 36.79 10.79
CA LYS A 20 -12.71 37.37 10.80
C LYS A 20 -11.96 37.18 9.49
N LEU A 21 -12.24 36.10 8.74
CA LEU A 21 -11.58 35.78 7.48
C LEU A 21 -12.62 35.72 6.36
N SER A 22 -12.41 36.51 5.31
CA SER A 22 -13.21 36.44 4.08
C SER A 22 -13.18 35.04 3.46
N SER A 23 -12.05 34.34 3.58
CA SER A 23 -11.89 32.94 3.14
C SER A 23 -12.75 31.93 3.91
N CYS A 24 -13.35 32.33 5.04
CA CYS A 24 -14.26 31.52 5.84
C CYS A 24 -15.73 31.93 5.71
N SER A 25 -16.07 32.78 4.74
CA SER A 25 -17.44 33.30 4.54
C SER A 25 -18.49 32.23 4.25
N SER A 26 -18.06 31.07 3.76
CA SER A 26 -18.93 29.94 3.46
C SER A 26 -18.22 28.64 3.84
N LEU A 27 -19.02 27.63 4.12
CA LEU A 27 -18.54 26.32 4.51
C LEU A 27 -17.63 25.69 3.43
N LEU A 28 -17.96 25.92 2.16
CA LEU A 28 -17.17 25.46 1.02
C LEU A 28 -15.82 26.20 0.87
N ASN A 29 -15.79 27.52 1.11
CA ASN A 29 -14.55 28.31 1.11
C ASN A 29 -13.65 27.91 2.28
N THR A 30 -14.25 27.63 3.43
CA THR A 30 -13.54 27.09 4.60
C THR A 30 -12.96 25.72 4.29
N ALA A 31 -13.70 24.85 3.60
CA ALA A 31 -13.18 23.56 3.12
C ALA A 31 -11.95 23.75 2.20
N GLN A 32 -12.02 24.69 1.25
CA GLN A 32 -10.90 25.01 0.37
C GLN A 32 -9.69 25.55 1.14
N LEU A 33 -9.91 26.37 2.17
CA LEU A 33 -8.85 26.83 3.07
C LEU A 33 -8.20 25.64 3.80
N LEU A 34 -8.98 24.72 4.38
CA LEU A 34 -8.47 23.52 5.03
C LEU A 34 -7.66 22.63 4.07
N PHE A 35 -8.07 22.52 2.79
CA PHE A 35 -7.27 21.81 1.79
C PHE A 35 -5.97 22.55 1.44
N LYS A 36 -5.99 23.87 1.29
CA LYS A 36 -4.78 24.69 1.11
C LYS A 36 -3.82 24.54 2.30
N MET A 37 -4.35 24.49 3.51
CA MET A 37 -3.60 24.21 4.75
C MET A 37 -2.94 22.83 4.71
N THR A 38 -3.69 21.82 4.27
CA THR A 38 -3.18 20.44 4.14
C THR A 38 -2.04 20.35 3.13
N LEU A 39 -2.13 21.12 2.04
CA LEU A 39 -1.09 21.23 1.01
C LEU A 39 0.05 22.20 1.38
N ILE A 40 0.06 22.76 2.59
CA ILE A 40 1.05 23.76 3.08
C ILE A 40 1.13 25.00 2.15
N LYS A 41 0.10 25.23 1.32
CA LYS A 41 0.02 26.36 0.40
C LYS A 41 -0.74 27.55 1.00
N CYS A 42 -1.06 27.46 2.29
CA CYS A 42 -1.79 28.49 3.01
C CYS A 42 -0.84 29.42 3.76
N ASP A 43 -1.11 30.71 3.69
CA ASP A 43 -0.38 31.73 4.43
C ASP A 43 -0.85 31.74 5.89
N ALA A 44 0.02 31.36 6.82
CA ALA A 44 -0.32 31.32 8.25
C ALA A 44 -0.39 32.73 8.89
N SER A 45 0.10 33.73 8.16
CA SER A 45 0.09 35.15 8.55
C SER A 45 -1.33 35.67 8.75
N GLU A 46 -2.21 35.46 7.77
CA GLU A 46 -3.63 35.88 7.83
C GLU A 46 -4.38 35.26 9.01
N MET A 47 -4.03 34.02 9.38
CA MET A 47 -4.66 33.32 10.49
C MET A 47 -4.17 33.78 11.86
N THR A 48 -2.90 34.17 11.94
CA THR A 48 -2.31 34.74 13.15
C THR A 48 -2.83 36.16 13.39
N GLU A 49 -3.08 36.91 12.31
CA GLU A 49 -3.70 38.24 12.39
C GLU A 49 -5.18 38.16 12.83
N ALA A 50 -5.92 37.16 12.35
CA ALA A 50 -7.31 36.95 12.74
C ALA A 50 -7.48 36.60 14.23
N ASN A 51 -6.59 35.76 14.77
CA ASN A 51 -6.48 35.45 16.20
C ASN A 51 -5.06 34.99 16.55
N ALA A 52 -4.32 35.85 17.24
CA ALA A 52 -2.89 35.64 17.54
C ALA A 52 -2.59 34.35 18.34
N PHE A 53 -3.53 33.90 19.17
CA PHE A 53 -3.36 32.69 19.97
C PHE A 53 -4.05 31.48 19.34
N LEU A 54 -5.33 31.61 19.02
CA LEU A 54 -6.16 30.48 18.61
C LEU A 54 -5.89 30.03 17.16
N GLY A 55 -5.43 30.94 16.29
CA GLY A 55 -5.06 30.63 14.91
C GLY A 55 -3.91 29.62 14.83
N PRO A 56 -2.72 29.95 15.36
CA PRO A 56 -1.58 29.04 15.36
C PRO A 56 -1.86 27.71 16.08
N PHE A 57 -2.65 27.76 17.17
CA PHE A 57 -3.05 26.56 17.91
C PHE A 57 -3.92 25.62 17.06
N CYS A 58 -4.98 26.14 16.43
CA CYS A 58 -5.84 25.33 15.56
C CYS A 58 -5.09 24.84 14.30
N PHE A 59 -4.18 25.66 13.75
CA PHE A 59 -3.35 25.28 12.60
C PHE A 59 -2.43 24.09 12.90
N THR A 60 -1.66 24.19 13.99
CA THR A 60 -0.73 23.14 14.40
C THR A 60 -1.47 21.84 14.74
N LEU A 61 -2.59 21.95 15.46
CA LEU A 61 -3.42 20.80 15.82
C LEU A 61 -4.07 20.14 14.60
N PHE A 62 -4.52 20.93 13.61
CA PHE A 62 -5.03 20.43 12.33
C PHE A 62 -3.94 19.71 11.53
N ILE A 63 -2.75 20.28 11.38
CA ILE A 63 -1.64 19.61 10.68
C ILE A 63 -1.27 18.31 11.38
N PHE A 64 -1.15 18.32 12.70
CA PHE A 64 -0.80 17.12 13.45
C PHE A 64 -1.86 16.01 13.30
N LEU A 65 -3.14 16.31 13.48
CA LEU A 65 -4.19 15.28 13.39
C LEU A 65 -4.51 14.86 11.96
N VAL A 66 -4.57 15.78 11.02
CA VAL A 66 -5.04 15.47 9.66
C VAL A 66 -3.90 15.03 8.77
N VAL A 67 -2.74 15.67 8.83
CA VAL A 67 -1.58 15.27 8.01
C VAL A 67 -0.92 14.05 8.65
N PHE A 68 -0.49 14.11 9.92
CA PHE A 68 0.22 12.97 10.51
C PHE A 68 -0.70 11.79 10.80
N VAL A 69 -1.80 11.95 11.54
CA VAL A 69 -2.60 10.77 11.93
C VAL A 69 -3.36 10.16 10.75
N CYS A 70 -3.89 10.98 9.83
CA CYS A 70 -4.68 10.44 8.72
C CYS A 70 -3.84 9.99 7.52
N LEU A 71 -2.71 10.62 7.18
CA LEU A 71 -1.80 10.09 6.16
C LEU A 71 -0.98 8.92 6.68
N SER A 72 -0.66 8.89 7.98
CA SER A 72 -0.01 7.73 8.62
C SER A 72 -0.98 6.59 8.94
N LEU A 73 -2.20 6.62 8.40
CA LEU A 73 -3.07 5.45 8.41
C LEU A 73 -2.34 4.34 7.66
N LYS A 74 -1.63 3.51 8.43
CA LYS A 74 -0.84 2.32 8.10
C LYS A 74 -1.50 1.35 7.11
N LYS A 75 -2.77 1.56 6.78
CA LYS A 75 -3.56 0.72 5.89
C LYS A 75 -2.91 0.57 4.52
N LEU A 76 -2.32 1.62 3.93
CA LEU A 76 -1.66 1.49 2.62
C LEU A 76 -0.49 0.50 2.68
N ASN A 77 0.44 0.71 3.61
CA ASN A 77 1.61 -0.16 3.82
C ASN A 77 1.19 -1.59 4.22
N GLN A 78 0.16 -1.73 5.07
CA GLN A 78 -0.38 -3.04 5.44
C GLN A 78 -0.99 -3.81 4.25
N THR A 79 -1.53 -3.12 3.25
CA THR A 79 -2.15 -3.78 2.08
C THR A 79 -1.07 -4.24 1.11
N GLU A 80 -0.02 -3.44 0.88
CA GLU A 80 1.16 -3.87 0.11
C GLU A 80 1.86 -5.05 0.78
N ILE A 81 2.05 -4.99 2.11
CA ILE A 81 2.60 -6.12 2.88
C ILE A 81 1.67 -7.34 2.83
N GLN A 82 0.35 -7.14 2.80
CA GLN A 82 -0.61 -8.24 2.68
C GLN A 82 -0.55 -8.89 1.30
N GLU A 83 -0.52 -8.08 0.23
CA GLU A 83 -0.38 -8.57 -1.14
C GLU A 83 0.95 -9.32 -1.33
N GLU A 84 2.06 -8.80 -0.79
CA GLU A 84 3.34 -9.53 -0.81
C GLU A 84 3.25 -10.86 -0.05
N ARG A 85 2.57 -10.90 1.09
CA ARG A 85 2.38 -12.14 1.85
C ARG A 85 1.52 -13.14 1.09
N ASP A 86 0.48 -12.68 0.41
CA ASP A 86 -0.39 -13.53 -0.41
C ASP A 86 0.36 -14.06 -1.65
N CYS A 87 1.18 -13.24 -2.31
CA CYS A 87 2.08 -13.67 -3.39
C CYS A 87 3.10 -14.71 -2.92
N ARG A 88 3.72 -14.51 -1.74
CA ARG A 88 4.65 -15.48 -1.16
C ARG A 88 3.97 -16.79 -0.83
N MET A 89 2.78 -16.75 -0.23
CA MET A 89 2.01 -17.95 0.08
C MET A 89 1.64 -18.70 -1.21
N ARG A 90 1.22 -17.98 -2.26
CA ARG A 90 0.93 -18.60 -3.56
C ARG A 90 2.17 -19.24 -4.17
N SER A 91 3.31 -18.57 -4.18
CA SER A 91 4.52 -19.16 -4.77
C SER A 91 5.03 -20.37 -3.99
N GLN A 92 4.97 -20.32 -2.65
CA GLN A 92 5.46 -21.40 -1.81
C GLN A 92 4.62 -22.68 -1.91
N TYR A 93 3.31 -22.57 -2.08
CA TYR A 93 2.41 -23.73 -2.06
C TYR A 93 1.82 -24.09 -3.42
N PHE A 94 1.54 -23.11 -4.29
CA PHE A 94 0.81 -23.34 -5.54
C PHE A 94 1.73 -23.73 -6.71
N ASP A 95 2.89 -23.07 -6.86
CA ASP A 95 3.85 -23.35 -7.94
C ASP A 95 4.37 -24.82 -7.93
N PRO A 96 4.70 -25.41 -6.76
CA PRO A 96 5.14 -26.80 -6.71
C PRO A 96 4.05 -27.80 -7.10
N ILE A 97 2.78 -27.46 -6.83
CA ILE A 97 1.63 -28.31 -7.17
C ILE A 97 1.35 -28.24 -8.67
N GLN A 98 1.47 -27.06 -9.29
CA GLN A 98 1.29 -26.91 -10.74
C GLN A 98 2.42 -27.56 -11.55
N ASN A 99 3.66 -27.48 -11.09
CA ASN A 99 4.81 -28.10 -11.78
C ASN A 99 4.97 -29.60 -11.47
N PHE A 100 4.02 -30.21 -10.77
CA PHE A 100 4.06 -31.64 -10.48
C PHE A 100 4.08 -32.52 -11.75
N PRO A 101 3.27 -32.26 -12.80
CA PRO A 101 3.30 -33.06 -14.04
C PRO A 101 4.67 -33.00 -14.71
N ASP A 102 5.25 -31.80 -14.84
CA ASP A 102 6.58 -31.61 -15.46
C ASP A 102 7.68 -32.39 -14.72
N ARG A 103 7.57 -32.52 -13.39
CA ARG A 103 8.50 -33.33 -12.59
C ARG A 103 8.35 -34.82 -12.87
N ILE A 104 7.12 -35.29 -13.08
CA ILE A 104 6.84 -36.68 -13.46
C ILE A 104 7.37 -36.97 -14.86
N ASP A 105 7.19 -36.05 -15.79
CA ASP A 105 7.70 -36.17 -17.16
C ASP A 105 9.24 -36.23 -17.19
N GLN A 106 9.92 -35.37 -16.42
CA GLN A 106 11.39 -35.44 -16.25
C GLN A 106 11.85 -36.79 -15.68
N LEU A 107 11.10 -37.34 -14.72
CA LEU A 107 11.43 -38.63 -14.11
C LEU A 107 11.27 -39.77 -15.13
N LEU A 108 10.16 -39.77 -15.88
CA LEU A 108 9.89 -40.74 -16.94
C LEU A 108 10.96 -40.71 -18.02
N GLU A 109 11.37 -39.52 -18.45
CA GLU A 109 12.44 -39.37 -19.45
C GLU A 109 13.78 -39.89 -18.93
N ALA A 110 14.10 -39.65 -17.65
CA ALA A 110 15.30 -40.21 -17.03
C ALA A 110 15.26 -41.75 -16.95
N PHE A 111 14.10 -42.32 -16.63
CA PHE A 111 13.90 -43.77 -16.64
C PHE A 111 14.08 -44.37 -18.03
N ASP A 112 13.51 -43.73 -19.05
CA ASP A 112 13.60 -44.21 -20.43
C ASP A 112 15.05 -44.19 -20.94
N ARG A 113 15.82 -43.13 -20.61
CA ARG A 113 17.26 -43.08 -20.90
C ARG A 113 18.04 -44.21 -20.23
N ILE A 114 17.80 -44.49 -18.95
CA ILE A 114 18.50 -45.56 -18.23
C ILE A 114 18.16 -46.93 -18.82
N TYR A 115 16.91 -47.15 -19.20
CA TYR A 115 16.47 -48.41 -19.82
C TYR A 115 17.14 -48.63 -21.19
N VAL A 116 17.18 -47.59 -22.03
CA VAL A 116 17.86 -47.64 -23.33
C VAL A 116 19.36 -47.91 -23.17
N ASP A 117 20.00 -47.29 -22.17
CA ASP A 117 21.43 -47.49 -21.90
C ASP A 117 21.74 -48.91 -21.42
N GLN A 118 20.96 -49.46 -20.48
CA GLN A 118 21.07 -50.87 -20.07
C GLN A 118 20.85 -51.84 -21.24
N GLN A 119 19.88 -51.55 -22.11
CA GLN A 119 19.62 -52.41 -23.27
C GLN A 119 20.76 -52.36 -24.28
N ALA A 120 21.36 -51.18 -24.50
CA ALA A 120 22.53 -51.02 -25.36
C ALA A 120 23.76 -51.76 -24.80
N GLU A 121 23.95 -51.73 -23.48
CA GLU A 121 25.04 -52.44 -22.80
C GLU A 121 24.89 -53.97 -22.90
N LEU A 122 23.68 -54.49 -22.68
CA LEU A 122 23.37 -55.92 -22.86
C LEU A 122 23.57 -56.38 -24.31
N LEU A 123 23.23 -55.55 -25.29
CA LEU A 123 23.42 -55.87 -26.71
C LEU A 123 24.90 -55.83 -27.11
N ARG A 124 25.71 -54.98 -26.47
CA ARG A 124 27.17 -54.98 -26.61
C ARG A 124 27.80 -56.23 -26.00
N LEU A 125 27.37 -56.65 -24.81
CA LEU A 125 27.83 -57.88 -24.19
C LEU A 125 27.46 -59.12 -25.02
N LYS A 126 26.25 -59.16 -25.58
CA LYS A 126 25.81 -60.25 -26.49
C LYS A 126 26.57 -60.28 -27.81
N LYS A 127 27.01 -59.13 -28.34
CA LYS A 127 27.89 -59.06 -29.53
C LYS A 127 29.35 -59.42 -29.22
N ALA A 128 29.77 -59.29 -27.95
CA ALA A 128 31.14 -59.60 -27.52
C ALA A 128 31.40 -61.09 -27.28
N GLY A 129 30.40 -61.97 -27.43
CA GLY A 129 30.60 -63.42 -27.46
C GLY A 129 30.89 -64.05 -26.10
N VAL A 130 30.03 -63.79 -25.12
CA VAL A 130 29.80 -64.69 -23.96
C VAL A 130 28.44 -65.34 -24.11
#